data_AF-A0A1N7LSZ6-F1
#
_entry.id   AF-A0A1N7LSZ6-F1
#
_cell.length_a   1.000
_cell.length_b   1.000
_cell.length_c   1.000
_cell.angle_alpha   90.00
_cell.angle_beta   90.00
_cell.angle_gamma   90.00
#
_symmetry.space_group_name_H-M   'P 1'
#
loop_
_entity.id
_entity.type
_entity.pdbx_description
1 polymer ?
#
loop_
_entity_poly.entity_id
_entity_poly.type
_entity_poly.pdbx_seq_one_letter_code
_entity_poly.pdbx_strand_id
1 'polypeptide(L)'
;MAKTSFRSHLNAARPDIAEAKRGHEMKRKLALALRALRKEKGLTQKDIEARSDLTQPMISRLEQPTGALPNWDTVTRYVEACGGHMLISFSGAKVDEEAFLDAQPPRAETVAAIAV
;
A
#
# COMPACT_ATOMS: atom_id res chain seq x y z
N MET A 1 -3.69 29.00 -19.20
CA MET A 1 -2.63 28.92 -18.17
C MET A 1 -2.92 27.72 -17.27
N ALA A 2 -2.05 26.71 -17.24
CA ALA A 2 -2.25 25.54 -16.40
C ALA A 2 -2.18 25.98 -14.92
N LYS A 3 -3.25 25.77 -14.15
CA LYS A 3 -3.25 26.05 -12.72
C LYS A 3 -2.26 25.10 -12.05
N THR A 4 -1.11 25.62 -11.64
CA THR A 4 -0.14 24.88 -10.85
C THR A 4 -0.86 24.33 -9.62
N SER A 5 -0.95 23.00 -9.53
CA SER A 5 -1.64 22.32 -8.44
C SER A 5 -1.04 22.72 -7.09
N PHE A 6 -1.87 22.85 -6.05
CA PHE A 6 -1.41 23.08 -4.67
C PHE A 6 -0.30 22.11 -4.25
N ARG A 7 -0.40 20.84 -4.70
CA ARG A 7 0.66 19.84 -4.50
C ARG A 7 2.00 20.23 -5.14
N SER A 8 1.97 20.83 -6.32
CA SER A 8 3.16 21.28 -7.03
C SER A 8 3.83 22.44 -6.29
N HIS A 9 3.05 23.40 -5.77
CA HIS A 9 3.59 24.47 -4.93
C HIS A 9 4.24 23.95 -3.65
N LEU A 10 3.60 22.99 -2.96
CA LEU A 10 4.17 22.39 -1.75
C LEU A 10 5.46 21.60 -2.01
N ASN A 11 5.52 20.84 -3.10
CA ASN A 11 6.72 20.09 -3.45
C ASN A 11 7.89 21.03 -3.79
N ALA A 12 7.62 22.16 -4.45
CA ALA A 12 8.66 23.17 -4.76
C ALA A 12 9.14 23.91 -3.50
N ALA A 13 8.24 24.17 -2.55
CA ALA A 13 8.58 24.83 -1.28
C ALA A 13 9.36 23.92 -0.31
N ARG A 14 9.25 22.59 -0.46
CA ARG A 14 9.91 21.59 0.40
C ARG A 14 10.48 20.44 -0.43
N PRO A 15 11.61 20.67 -1.14
CA PRO A 15 12.26 19.65 -1.95
C PRO A 15 12.76 18.47 -1.10
N ASP A 16 13.09 18.70 0.17
CA ASP A 16 13.45 17.69 1.17
C ASP A 16 12.35 16.64 1.37
N ILE A 17 11.07 17.07 1.43
CA ILE A 17 9.93 16.14 1.49
C ILE A 17 9.80 15.36 0.19
N ALA A 18 9.95 16.03 -0.95
CA ALA A 18 9.81 15.39 -2.25
C ALA A 18 10.87 14.29 -2.44
N GLU A 19 12.08 14.53 -1.93
CA GLU A 19 13.19 13.58 -1.94
C GLU A 19 12.97 12.41 -0.98
N ALA A 20 12.57 12.69 0.26
CA ALA A 20 12.20 11.65 1.23
C ALA A 20 11.04 10.76 0.72
N LYS A 21 10.11 11.33 -0.06
CA LYS A 21 9.05 10.56 -0.73
C LYS A 21 9.59 9.60 -1.78
N ARG A 22 10.60 9.99 -2.56
CA ARG A 22 11.22 9.11 -3.57
C ARG A 22 11.88 7.89 -2.92
N GLY A 23 12.58 8.10 -1.80
CA GLY A 23 13.27 7.02 -1.08
C GLY A 23 12.33 5.94 -0.48
N HIS A 24 11.04 6.24 -0.30
CA HIS A 24 10.08 5.34 0.33
C HIS A 24 8.87 5.01 -0.56
N GLU A 25 8.98 5.17 -1.88
CA GLU A 25 7.85 4.99 -2.78
C GLU A 25 7.19 3.61 -2.62
N MET A 26 7.99 2.54 -2.68
CA MET A 26 7.48 1.17 -2.54
C MET A 26 6.83 0.92 -1.17
N LYS A 27 7.46 1.38 -0.08
CA LYS A 27 6.92 1.27 1.28
C LYS A 27 5.59 2.01 1.39
N ARG A 28 5.50 3.20 0.81
CA ARG A 28 4.28 3.99 0.78
C ARG A 28 3.16 3.27 0.02
N LYS A 29 3.43 2.73 -1.17
CA LYS A 29 2.43 1.97 -1.94
C LYS A 29 1.90 0.78 -1.12
N LEU A 30 2.80 -0.03 -0.57
CA LEU A 30 2.44 -1.18 0.27
C LEU A 30 1.62 -0.79 1.50
N ALA A 31 2.06 0.22 2.25
CA ALA A 31 1.36 0.67 3.45
C ALA A 31 -0.07 1.15 3.17
N LEU A 32 -0.26 1.87 2.07
CA LEU A 32 -1.57 2.35 1.65
C LEU A 32 -2.48 1.21 1.17
N ALA A 33 -1.93 0.24 0.43
CA ALA A 33 -2.65 -0.95 -0.02
C ALA A 33 -3.15 -1.80 1.16
N LEU A 34 -2.27 -2.09 2.13
CA LEU A 34 -2.65 -2.85 3.34
C LEU A 34 -3.75 -2.14 4.13
N ARG A 35 -3.63 -0.81 4.29
CA ARG A 35 -4.66 0.00 4.94
C ARG A 35 -5.98 0.00 4.17
N ALA A 36 -5.94 0.03 2.85
CA ALA A 36 -7.13 -0.02 2.00
C ALA A 36 -7.84 -1.37 2.16
N LEU A 37 -7.11 -2.49 2.07
CA LEU A 37 -7.63 -3.84 2.29
C LEU A 37 -8.34 -3.96 3.65
N ARG A 38 -7.66 -3.56 4.73
CA ARG A 38 -8.23 -3.61 6.07
C ARG A 38 -9.53 -2.82 6.19
N LYS A 39 -9.57 -1.62 5.59
CA LYS A 39 -10.74 -0.75 5.62
C LYS A 39 -11.90 -1.30 4.79
N GLU A 40 -11.62 -1.88 3.62
CA GLU A 40 -12.63 -2.53 2.79
C GLU A 40 -13.31 -3.66 3.56
N LYS A 41 -12.54 -4.45 4.32
CA LYS A 41 -13.07 -5.51 5.19
C LYS A 41 -13.71 -5.00 6.49
N GLY A 42 -13.78 -3.68 6.69
CA GLY A 42 -14.41 -3.07 7.86
C GLY A 42 -13.66 -3.27 9.18
N LEU A 43 -12.35 -3.58 9.14
CA LEU A 43 -11.56 -3.97 10.30
C LEU A 43 -10.79 -2.78 10.89
N THR A 44 -10.62 -2.76 12.21
CA THR A 44 -9.67 -1.91 12.93
C THR A 44 -8.31 -2.58 13.04
N GLN A 45 -7.27 -1.83 13.44
CA GLN A 45 -5.95 -2.42 13.71
C GLN A 45 -6.00 -3.42 14.87
N LYS A 46 -6.88 -3.21 15.86
CA LYS A 46 -7.08 -4.14 16.97
C LYS A 46 -7.73 -5.44 16.52
N ASP A 47 -8.60 -5.38 15.50
CA ASP A 47 -9.20 -6.59 14.94
C ASP A 47 -8.15 -7.46 14.24
N ILE A 48 -7.16 -6.84 13.57
CA ILE A 48 -6.04 -7.56 12.96
C ILE A 48 -5.16 -8.21 14.03
N GLU A 49 -4.85 -7.48 15.11
CA GLU A 49 -4.10 -8.03 16.26
C GLU A 49 -4.83 -9.21 16.89
N ALA A 50 -6.16 -9.15 17.03
CA ALA A 50 -6.94 -10.26 17.58
C ALA A 50 -7.02 -11.50 16.65
N ARG A 51 -6.72 -11.34 15.36
CA ARG A 51 -6.85 -12.38 14.32
C ARG A 51 -5.51 -12.95 13.85
N SER A 52 -4.40 -12.46 14.39
CA SER A 52 -3.06 -12.86 13.97
C SER A 52 -2.08 -12.85 15.15
N ASP A 53 -0.85 -13.23 14.89
CA ASP A 53 0.27 -13.08 15.82
C ASP A 53 0.95 -11.71 15.72
N LEU A 54 0.39 -10.79 14.92
CA LEU A 54 0.94 -9.44 14.74
C LEU A 54 0.47 -8.53 15.87
N THR A 55 1.42 -7.90 16.55
CA THR A 55 1.12 -6.89 17.56
C THR A 55 0.62 -5.59 16.95
N GLN A 56 -0.18 -4.81 17.68
CA GLN A 56 -0.66 -3.49 17.23
C GLN A 56 0.49 -2.55 16.79
N PRO A 57 1.64 -2.47 17.49
CA PRO A 57 2.77 -1.67 17.00
C PRO A 57 3.34 -2.15 15.67
N MET A 58 3.35 -3.47 15.41
CA MET A 58 3.77 -4.02 14.11
C MET A 58 2.78 -3.63 13.01
N ILE A 59 1.48 -3.80 13.26
CA ILE A 59 0.38 -3.42 12.36
C ILE A 59 0.45 -1.93 12.01
N SER A 60 0.67 -1.08 13.02
CA SER A 60 0.85 0.36 12.82
C SER A 60 2.05 0.67 11.91
N ARG A 61 3.20 0.01 12.13
CA ARG A 61 4.39 0.16 11.27
C ARG A 61 4.16 -0.35 9.85
N LEU A 62 3.36 -1.41 9.66
CA LEU A 62 3.01 -1.90 8.32
C LEU A 62 2.21 -0.84 7.54
N GLU A 63 1.25 -0.19 8.21
CA GLU A 63 0.39 0.86 7.61
C GLU A 63 1.05 2.25 7.54
N GLN A 64 2.26 2.42 8.09
CA GLN A 64 3.02 3.66 7.98
C GLN A 64 3.65 3.80 6.58
N PRO A 65 3.45 4.94 5.89
CA PRO A 65 4.02 5.19 4.56
C PRO A 65 5.54 5.33 4.51
N THR A 66 6.21 5.38 5.66
CA THR A 66 7.64 5.60 5.81
C THR A 66 8.28 4.45 6.58
N GLY A 67 9.61 4.39 6.56
CA GLY A 67 10.39 3.35 7.24
C GLY A 67 10.80 2.21 6.32
N ALA A 68 11.28 1.11 6.92
CA ALA A 68 11.76 -0.05 6.20
C ALA A 68 10.62 -0.83 5.54
N LEU A 69 10.93 -1.47 4.41
CA LEU A 69 10.04 -2.47 3.83
C LEU A 69 9.94 -3.69 4.77
N PRO A 70 8.73 -4.17 5.07
CA PRO A 70 8.55 -5.41 5.80
C PRO A 70 8.97 -6.61 4.94
N ASN A 71 9.23 -7.74 5.60
CA ASN A 71 9.38 -9.00 4.88
C ASN A 71 8.01 -9.51 4.38
N TRP A 72 8.04 -10.36 3.35
CA TRP A 72 6.83 -10.91 2.72
C TRP A 72 5.99 -11.77 3.65
N ASP A 73 6.62 -12.48 4.59
CA ASP A 73 5.92 -13.30 5.58
C ASP A 73 4.99 -12.45 6.47
N THR A 74 5.47 -11.29 6.94
CA THR A 74 4.69 -10.35 7.74
C THR A 74 3.53 -9.75 6.92
N VAL A 75 3.77 -9.45 5.65
CA VAL A 75 2.73 -8.95 4.74
C VAL A 75 1.64 -10.00 4.54
N THR A 76 2.04 -11.26 4.32
CA THR A 76 1.12 -12.38 4.11
C THR A 76 0.23 -12.59 5.33
N ARG A 77 0.80 -12.66 6.54
CA ARG A 77 0.05 -12.78 7.80
C ARG A 77 -0.96 -11.65 7.99
N TYR A 78 -0.60 -10.41 7.66
CA TYR A 78 -1.52 -9.27 7.72
C TYR A 78 -2.69 -9.43 6.73
N VAL A 79 -2.41 -9.83 5.49
CA VAL A 79 -3.44 -10.02 4.44
C VAL A 79 -4.39 -11.14 4.84
N GLU A 80 -3.87 -12.27 5.33
CA GLU A 80 -4.66 -13.40 5.82
C GLU A 80 -5.53 -13.02 7.02
N ALA A 81 -5.01 -12.24 7.96
CA ALA A 81 -5.77 -11.71 9.10
C ALA A 81 -6.93 -10.79 8.68
N CYS A 82 -6.77 -10.10 7.54
CA CYS A 82 -7.86 -9.35 6.92
C CYS A 82 -8.90 -10.25 6.24
N GLY A 83 -8.59 -11.53 5.99
CA GLY A 83 -9.36 -12.38 5.07
C GLY A 83 -9.22 -11.94 3.61
N GLY A 84 -8.07 -11.34 3.26
CA GLY A 84 -7.74 -10.90 1.92
C GLY A 84 -6.94 -11.95 1.14
N HIS A 85 -6.59 -11.59 -0.09
CA HIS A 85 -5.76 -12.41 -0.97
C HIS A 85 -4.63 -11.56 -1.55
N MET A 86 -3.45 -12.17 -1.72
CA MET A 86 -2.28 -11.54 -2.32
C MET A 86 -1.80 -12.37 -3.51
N LEU A 87 -1.54 -11.71 -4.63
CA LEU A 87 -0.91 -12.30 -5.80
C LEU A 87 0.41 -11.58 -6.07
N ILE A 88 1.47 -12.34 -6.33
CA ILE A 88 2.77 -11.81 -6.77
C ILE A 88 3.01 -12.34 -8.18
N SER A 89 3.26 -11.43 -9.12
CA SER A 89 3.55 -11.74 -10.51
C SER A 89 4.94 -11.23 -10.92
N PHE A 90 5.54 -11.88 -11.90
CA PHE A 90 6.83 -11.51 -12.49
C PHE A 90 6.62 -11.24 -13.98
N SER A 91 7.15 -10.13 -14.48
CA SER A 91 7.01 -9.72 -15.88
C SER A 91 8.32 -9.15 -16.40
N GLY A 92 8.68 -9.47 -17.64
CA GLY A 92 9.80 -8.85 -18.36
C GLY A 92 9.45 -7.46 -18.91
N ALA A 93 8.16 -7.13 -19.00
CA ALA A 93 7.67 -5.81 -19.39
C ALA A 93 7.23 -5.01 -18.15
N LYS A 94 7.31 -3.68 -18.25
CA LYS A 94 6.78 -2.79 -17.21
C LYS A 94 5.28 -3.06 -17.01
N VAL A 95 4.89 -3.29 -15.76
CA VAL A 95 3.48 -3.48 -15.39
C VAL A 95 2.82 -2.11 -15.29
N ASP A 96 1.67 -1.98 -15.96
CA ASP A 96 0.76 -0.86 -15.76
C ASP A 96 -0.23 -1.23 -14.64
N GLU A 97 -0.05 -0.61 -13.47
CA GLU A 97 -0.87 -0.88 -12.28
C GLU A 97 -2.35 -0.55 -12.51
N GLU A 98 -2.65 0.54 -13.23
CA GLU A 98 -4.01 1.03 -13.44
C GLU A 98 -4.73 0.14 -14.46
N ALA A 99 -4.08 -0.16 -15.58
CA ALA A 99 -4.62 -1.12 -16.55
C ALA A 99 -4.81 -2.52 -15.95
N PHE A 100 -3.93 -2.96 -15.04
CA PHE A 100 -4.08 -4.24 -14.35
C PHE A 100 -5.33 -4.27 -13.46
N LEU A 101 -5.61 -3.18 -12.74
CA LEU A 101 -6.80 -3.04 -11.89
C LEU A 101 -8.08 -2.99 -12.74
N ASP A 102 -8.09 -2.20 -13.82
CA ASP A 102 -9.26 -2.05 -14.71
C ASP A 102 -9.60 -3.34 -15.46
N ALA A 103 -8.59 -4.16 -15.77
CA ALA A 103 -8.79 -5.45 -16.43
C ALA A 103 -9.33 -6.54 -15.50
N GLN A 104 -9.38 -6.33 -14.19
CA GLN A 104 -9.94 -7.31 -13.26
C GLN A 104 -11.45 -7.44 -13.46
N PRO A 105 -12.02 -8.66 -13.43
CA PRO A 105 -13.46 -8.84 -13.56
C PRO A 105 -14.17 -8.07 -12.43
N PRO A 106 -15.39 -7.56 -12.66
CA PRO A 106 -16.12 -6.70 -11.70
C PRO A 106 -16.43 -7.36 -10.34
N ARG A 107 -16.11 -8.66 -10.17
CA ARG A 107 -16.20 -9.42 -8.91
C ARG A 107 -14.86 -9.60 -8.18
N ALA A 108 -13.73 -9.25 -8.79
CA ALA A 108 -12.45 -9.27 -8.12
C ALA A 108 -12.33 -8.00 -7.27
N GLU A 109 -12.50 -8.15 -5.96
CA GLU A 109 -12.31 -7.11 -4.92
C GLU A 109 -10.82 -6.72 -4.80
N THR A 110 -10.16 -6.44 -5.92
CA THR A 110 -8.74 -6.07 -5.93
C THR A 110 -8.63 -4.61 -5.49
N VAL A 111 -8.26 -4.41 -4.22
CA VAL A 111 -8.15 -3.07 -3.62
C VAL A 111 -6.92 -2.28 -4.02
N ALA A 112 -5.88 -2.96 -4.51
CA ALA A 112 -4.64 -2.34 -4.93
C ALA A 112 -3.80 -3.29 -5.79
N ALA A 113 -3.12 -2.71 -6.78
CA ALA A 113 -2.00 -3.31 -7.48
C ALA A 113 -0.74 -2.53 -7.12
N ILE A 114 0.38 -3.23 -6.96
CA ILE A 114 1.67 -2.60 -6.64
C ILE A 114 2.70 -3.16 -7.60
N ALA A 115 3.25 -2.30 -8.45
CA ALA A 115 4.44 -2.59 -9.24
C ALA A 115 5.64 -1.88 -8.63
N VAL A 116 6.79 -2.55 -8.76
CA VAL A 116 8.12 -2.03 -8.38
C VAL A 116 8.70 -1.27 -9.56
#